data_AF-A0A6A6AAU3-F1
#
_entry.id   AF-A0A6A6AAU3-F1
#
_cell.length_a   1.000
_cell.length_b   1.000
_cell.length_c   1.000
_cell.angle_alpha   90.00
_cell.angle_beta   90.00
_cell.angle_gamma   90.00
#
_symmetry.space_group_name_H-M   'P 1'
#
loop_
_entity.id
_entity.type
_entity.pdbx_description
1 polymer ?
#
loop_
_entity_poly.entity_id
_entity_poly.type
_entity_poly.pdbx_seq_one_letter_code
_entity_poly.pdbx_strand_id
1 'polypeptide(L)'
;MVVLPSSALTPLACASFGASPTNAYVNTKTNSRASVYPLTLRLTISIATPKLHLNTHFLTTTTTTTMSSSALNYPLLAIPAYYAFSILPHIYAGTILSSAGYKPNNANPKASLSPDAVKGKVPDAVFQKYQRAENAQSNNAEQMPLFAVAVLASIMAERATATGLGHAVAGKDITGLSTFVGAWFVVRAAYCVAYVQIADHSTSFVRSGAYAVGTGLAFYQIYKAASVLG
;
A
#
# COMPACT_ATOMS: atom_id res chain seq x y z
N MET A 1 -36.95 3.60 -31.30
CA MET A 1 -35.77 3.36 -32.14
C MET A 1 -35.40 4.70 -32.77
N VAL A 2 -34.50 5.44 -32.12
CA VAL A 2 -34.07 6.78 -32.55
C VAL A 2 -32.57 6.69 -32.80
N VAL A 3 -32.20 6.88 -34.06
CA VAL A 3 -30.83 6.86 -34.57
C VAL A 3 -30.27 8.28 -34.41
N LEU A 4 -29.15 8.43 -33.71
CA LEU A 4 -28.37 9.69 -33.67
C LEU A 4 -27.07 9.51 -34.46
N PRO A 5 -26.63 10.53 -35.22
CA PRO A 5 -25.47 10.41 -36.10
C PRO A 5 -24.15 10.65 -35.36
N SER A 6 -23.17 9.91 -35.85
CA SER A 6 -21.74 9.94 -35.57
C SER A 6 -21.09 11.20 -36.14
N SER A 7 -20.34 11.97 -35.33
CA SER A 7 -19.22 12.80 -35.84
C SER A 7 -18.30 13.31 -34.73
N ALA A 8 -17.01 13.40 -35.08
CA ALA A 8 -15.92 14.16 -34.47
C ALA A 8 -15.17 13.54 -33.26
N LEU A 9 -14.38 12.50 -33.55
CA LEU A 9 -13.15 12.20 -32.81
C LEU A 9 -11.98 12.95 -33.47
N THR A 10 -11.46 13.97 -32.80
CA THR A 10 -10.13 14.54 -33.08
C THR A 10 -9.09 13.80 -32.23
N PRO A 11 -8.00 13.26 -32.82
CA PRO A 11 -6.97 12.58 -32.07
C PRO A 11 -6.06 13.58 -31.36
N LEU A 12 -5.94 13.46 -30.03
CA LEU A 12 -4.94 14.15 -29.23
C LEU A 12 -3.54 13.63 -29.60
N ALA A 13 -2.64 14.56 -29.91
CA ALA A 13 -1.26 14.31 -30.28
C ALA A 13 -0.47 13.63 -29.14
N CYS A 14 0.25 12.59 -29.54
CA CYS A 14 1.23 11.86 -28.75
C CYS A 14 2.51 12.71 -28.61
N ALA A 15 2.81 13.20 -27.41
CA ALA A 15 4.09 13.86 -27.12
C ALA A 15 5.14 12.79 -26.79
N SER A 16 6.02 12.50 -27.74
CA SER A 16 7.21 11.69 -27.56
C SER A 16 8.33 12.52 -26.95
N PHE A 17 8.81 12.14 -25.76
CA PHE A 17 10.05 12.68 -25.20
C PHE A 17 11.23 11.96 -25.83
N GLY A 18 11.95 12.65 -26.71
CA GLY A 18 13.21 12.20 -27.28
C GLY A 18 14.33 12.32 -26.25
N ALA A 19 14.96 11.19 -25.93
CA ALA A 19 16.26 11.16 -25.28
C ALA A 19 17.35 11.31 -26.37
N SER A 20 18.20 12.32 -26.23
CA SER A 20 19.42 12.48 -27.03
C SER A 20 20.64 12.19 -26.15
N PRO A 21 21.59 11.34 -26.58
CA PRO A 21 22.80 11.04 -25.84
C PRO A 21 23.99 11.93 -26.28
N THR A 22 25.07 11.84 -25.51
CA THR A 22 26.45 12.29 -25.77
C THR A 22 26.78 13.76 -25.49
N ASN A 23 27.64 14.00 -24.49
CA ASN A 23 29.05 14.26 -24.81
C ASN A 23 29.97 14.12 -23.60
N ALA A 24 31.18 13.68 -23.91
CA ALA A 24 32.26 13.38 -23.00
C ALA A 24 33.21 14.59 -22.80
N TYR A 25 34.23 14.34 -21.98
CA TYR A 25 35.60 14.89 -22.07
C TYR A 25 36.01 16.09 -21.17
N VAL A 26 36.85 15.74 -20.17
CA VAL A 26 38.25 16.22 -19.97
C VAL A 26 38.53 17.60 -19.33
N ASN A 27 38.95 17.52 -18.06
CA ASN A 27 40.34 17.69 -17.56
C ASN A 27 40.75 18.99 -16.82
N THR A 28 41.58 18.74 -15.79
CA THR A 28 42.54 19.61 -15.07
C THR A 28 41.94 20.78 -14.27
N LYS A 29 42.41 21.15 -13.07
CA LYS A 29 43.79 21.18 -12.55
C LYS A 29 43.75 21.39 -11.03
N THR A 30 44.68 20.74 -10.32
CA THR A 30 45.48 21.25 -9.17
C THR A 30 44.84 22.16 -8.11
N ASN A 31 44.84 21.73 -6.84
CA ASN A 31 45.61 22.45 -5.81
C ASN A 31 45.82 21.64 -4.51
N SER A 32 47.08 21.27 -4.31
CA SER A 32 47.85 21.32 -3.07
C SER A 32 47.12 21.67 -1.75
N ARG A 33 47.20 20.76 -0.78
CA ARG A 33 47.72 21.05 0.57
C ARG A 33 47.93 19.73 1.34
N ALA A 34 49.19 19.30 1.39
CA ALA A 34 49.66 18.30 2.31
C ALA A 34 49.65 18.90 3.73
N SER A 35 48.82 18.33 4.61
CA SER A 35 48.89 18.57 6.05
C SER A 35 49.55 17.35 6.68
N VAL A 36 50.82 17.54 7.03
CA VAL A 36 51.67 16.62 7.78
C VAL A 36 51.12 16.51 9.20
N TYR A 37 50.72 15.31 9.63
CA TYR A 37 50.56 14.98 11.05
C TYR A 37 51.50 13.82 11.39
N PRO A 38 52.27 13.92 12.49
CA PRO A 38 53.32 12.96 12.81
C PRO A 38 52.76 11.60 13.25
N LEU A 39 53.27 10.60 12.55
CA LEU A 39 53.19 9.16 12.79
C LEU A 39 53.69 8.84 14.21
N THR A 40 52.79 8.48 15.14
CA THR A 40 53.20 7.91 16.43
C THR A 40 53.17 6.38 16.31
N LEU A 41 54.31 5.83 15.89
CA LEU A 41 54.55 4.40 15.77
C LEU A 41 54.75 3.80 17.18
N ARG A 42 53.70 3.23 17.78
CA ARG A 42 53.85 2.38 18.98
C ARG A 42 54.16 0.94 18.55
N LEU A 43 55.45 0.62 18.57
CA LEU A 43 55.97 -0.72 18.40
C LEU A 43 55.73 -1.52 19.70
N THR A 44 54.68 -2.35 19.73
CA THR A 44 54.51 -3.35 20.80
C THR A 44 55.15 -4.65 20.31
N ILE A 45 56.37 -4.92 20.77
CA ILE A 45 57.03 -6.22 20.62
C ILE A 45 56.33 -7.18 21.58
N SER A 46 55.48 -8.06 21.07
CA SER A 46 54.94 -9.20 21.82
C SER A 46 55.70 -10.45 21.41
N ILE A 47 56.43 -11.01 22.37
CA ILE A 47 57.32 -12.15 22.22
C ILE A 47 56.47 -13.41 22.10
N ALA A 48 56.58 -14.12 20.98
CA ALA A 48 55.96 -15.41 20.76
C ALA A 48 56.64 -16.48 21.62
N THR A 49 55.90 -17.07 22.56
CA THR A 49 56.26 -18.36 23.19
C THR A 49 55.45 -19.48 22.55
N PRO A 50 56.08 -20.46 21.87
CA PRO A 50 55.38 -21.66 21.42
C PRO A 50 55.23 -22.61 22.61
N LYS A 51 53.99 -22.87 23.04
CA LYS A 51 53.72 -23.91 24.04
C LYS A 51 52.57 -24.80 23.62
N LEU A 52 52.97 -26.03 23.32
CA LEU A 52 52.26 -27.31 23.28
C LEU A 52 50.75 -27.30 23.01
N HIS A 53 50.42 -27.97 21.89
CA HIS A 53 49.14 -28.64 21.68
C HIS A 53 48.83 -29.58 22.86
N LEU A 54 47.80 -29.22 23.64
CA LEU A 54 47.01 -30.18 24.41
C LEU A 54 45.56 -30.04 23.95
N ASN A 55 45.16 -30.98 23.10
CA ASN A 55 43.89 -30.99 22.42
C ASN A 55 42.88 -31.79 23.26
N THR A 56 42.24 -31.15 24.24
CA THR A 56 41.09 -31.71 24.98
C THR A 56 40.17 -30.60 25.46
N HIS A 57 39.43 -29.97 24.54
CA HIS A 57 38.20 -29.27 24.88
C HIS A 57 37.04 -29.86 24.09
N PHE A 58 36.35 -30.78 24.76
CA PHE A 58 34.99 -31.20 24.43
C PHE A 58 34.09 -29.96 24.53
N LEU A 59 34.00 -29.17 23.45
CA LEU A 59 32.99 -28.13 23.30
C LEU A 59 31.66 -28.83 23.10
N THR A 60 30.89 -28.94 24.18
CA THR A 60 29.45 -29.12 24.09
C THR A 60 28.89 -27.83 23.50
N THR A 61 28.81 -27.76 22.16
CA THR A 61 28.03 -26.73 21.46
C THR A 61 26.57 -26.98 21.79
N THR A 62 26.10 -26.39 22.89
CA THR A 62 24.67 -26.24 23.15
C THR A 62 24.15 -25.28 22.10
N THR A 63 23.76 -25.81 20.95
CA THR A 63 22.96 -25.10 19.96
C THR A 63 21.62 -24.81 20.62
N THR A 64 21.55 -23.72 21.39
CA THR A 64 20.28 -23.15 21.81
C THR A 64 19.61 -22.66 20.55
N THR A 65 18.85 -23.55 19.92
CA THR A 65 17.84 -23.20 18.94
C THR A 65 16.87 -22.28 19.66
N THR A 66 17.15 -20.97 19.63
CA THR A 66 16.15 -19.96 19.88
C THR A 66 15.09 -20.20 18.82
N MET A 67 14.04 -20.93 19.20
CA MET A 67 12.82 -21.06 18.43
C MET A 67 12.43 -19.63 18.06
N SER A 68 12.63 -19.28 16.78
CA SER A 68 12.26 -17.99 16.24
C SER A 68 10.80 -17.79 16.60
N SER A 69 10.51 -16.91 17.55
CA SER A 69 9.12 -16.57 17.84
C SER A 69 8.56 -16.05 16.53
N SER A 70 7.59 -16.75 15.95
CA SER A 70 6.91 -16.35 14.73
C SER A 70 6.23 -15.01 14.99
N ALA A 71 6.97 -13.92 14.83
CA ALA A 71 6.45 -12.58 14.97
C ALA A 71 5.41 -12.39 13.87
N LEU A 72 4.19 -12.08 14.26
CA LEU A 72 3.10 -11.86 13.32
C LEU A 72 3.48 -10.78 12.31
N ASN A 73 3.31 -11.09 11.02
CA ASN A 73 3.47 -10.11 9.96
C ASN A 73 2.21 -9.23 9.90
N TYR A 74 2.24 -8.10 10.63
CA TYR A 74 1.11 -7.18 10.70
C TYR A 74 0.64 -6.66 9.33
N PRO A 75 1.51 -6.29 8.37
CA PRO A 75 1.09 -5.97 7.02
C PRO A 75 0.29 -7.09 6.33
N LEU A 76 0.65 -8.35 6.51
CA LEU A 76 -0.09 -9.46 5.92
C LEU A 76 -1.50 -9.61 6.52
N LEU A 77 -1.65 -9.32 7.82
CA LEU A 77 -2.96 -9.26 8.49
C LEU A 77 -3.83 -8.08 8.02
N ALA A 78 -3.24 -7.09 7.35
CA ALA A 78 -4.00 -5.98 6.80
C ALA A 78 -4.91 -6.40 5.64
N ILE A 79 -4.59 -7.49 4.92
CA ILE A 79 -5.41 -8.01 3.81
C ILE A 79 -6.80 -8.49 4.30
N PRO A 80 -6.90 -9.44 5.27
CA PRO A 80 -8.21 -9.82 5.81
C PRO A 80 -8.88 -8.66 6.55
N ALA A 81 -8.11 -7.77 7.19
CA ALA A 81 -8.67 -6.55 7.80
C ALA A 81 -9.33 -5.63 6.76
N TYR A 82 -8.73 -5.49 5.57
CA TYR A 82 -9.30 -4.68 4.49
C TYR A 82 -10.55 -5.31 3.89
N TYR A 83 -10.59 -6.64 3.78
CA TYR A 83 -11.82 -7.35 3.39
C TYR A 83 -12.96 -7.05 4.37
N ALA A 84 -12.73 -7.20 5.68
CA ALA A 84 -13.72 -6.87 6.70
C ALA A 84 -14.15 -5.39 6.63
N PHE A 85 -13.19 -4.48 6.46
CA PHE A 85 -13.46 -3.05 6.26
C PHE A 85 -14.33 -2.79 5.02
N SER A 86 -14.09 -3.52 3.92
CA SER A 86 -14.86 -3.35 2.68
C SER A 86 -16.35 -3.64 2.85
N ILE A 87 -16.73 -4.45 3.84
CA ILE A 87 -18.12 -4.82 4.14
C ILE A 87 -18.84 -3.73 4.97
N LEU A 88 -18.11 -2.84 5.65
CA LEU A 88 -18.72 -1.83 6.52
C LEU A 88 -19.79 -0.96 5.85
N PRO A 89 -19.61 -0.47 4.60
CA PRO A 89 -20.66 0.30 3.93
C PRO A 89 -21.94 -0.53 3.70
N HIS A 90 -21.83 -1.83 3.44
CA HIS A 90 -22.99 -2.73 3.28
C HIS A 90 -23.74 -2.92 4.60
N ILE A 91 -23.01 -3.08 5.72
CA ILE A 91 -23.64 -3.13 7.05
C ILE A 91 -24.39 -1.82 7.32
N TYR A 92 -23.75 -0.68 7.03
CA TYR A 92 -24.38 0.64 7.17
C TYR A 92 -25.62 0.79 6.27
N ALA A 93 -25.59 0.31 5.03
CA ALA A 93 -26.73 0.30 4.12
C ALA A 93 -27.92 -0.45 4.72
N GLY A 94 -27.67 -1.62 5.33
CA GLY A 94 -28.67 -2.38 6.07
C GLY A 94 -29.26 -1.59 7.24
N THR A 95 -28.43 -0.92 8.05
CA THR A 95 -28.93 -0.12 9.18
C THR A 95 -29.83 1.03 8.75
N ILE A 96 -29.53 1.69 7.62
CA ILE A 96 -30.35 2.75 7.05
C ILE A 96 -31.73 2.21 6.66
N LEU A 97 -31.77 1.08 5.95
CA LEU A 97 -33.02 0.46 5.55
C LEU A 97 -33.87 0.02 6.74
N SER A 98 -33.25 -0.64 7.73
CA SER A 98 -33.95 -1.06 8.95
C SER A 98 -34.49 0.11 9.75
N SER A 99 -33.75 1.23 9.84
CA SER A 99 -34.23 2.44 10.50
C SER A 99 -35.42 3.09 9.80
N ALA A 100 -35.57 2.89 8.50
CA ALA A 100 -36.72 3.33 7.70
C ALA A 100 -37.88 2.32 7.70
N GLY A 101 -37.80 1.25 8.50
CA GLY A 101 -38.85 0.24 8.63
C GLY A 101 -38.79 -0.89 7.60
N TYR A 102 -37.77 -0.93 6.73
CA TYR A 102 -37.61 -1.99 5.76
C TYR A 102 -37.08 -3.27 6.42
N LYS A 103 -37.73 -4.41 6.13
CA LYS A 103 -37.33 -5.73 6.64
C LYS A 103 -36.83 -6.59 5.48
N PRO A 104 -35.51 -6.82 5.37
CA PRO A 104 -34.95 -7.71 4.37
C PRO A 104 -35.48 -9.14 4.55
N ASN A 105 -35.66 -9.85 3.43
CA ASN A 105 -36.01 -11.26 3.46
C ASN A 105 -34.72 -12.09 3.47
N ASN A 106 -34.39 -12.68 4.62
CA ASN A 106 -33.17 -13.46 4.80
C ASN A 106 -33.16 -14.80 4.03
N ALA A 107 -34.30 -15.25 3.49
CA ALA A 107 -34.33 -16.42 2.61
C ALA A 107 -33.70 -16.12 1.24
N ASN A 108 -33.71 -14.86 0.81
CA ASN A 108 -33.02 -14.41 -0.40
C ASN A 108 -32.52 -12.97 -0.20
N PRO A 109 -31.41 -12.78 0.53
CA PRO A 109 -30.94 -11.46 0.92
C PRO A 109 -30.61 -10.60 -0.29
N LYS A 110 -29.97 -11.17 -1.33
CA LYS A 110 -29.63 -10.46 -2.57
C LYS A 110 -30.85 -9.94 -3.31
N ALA A 111 -31.90 -10.76 -3.49
CA ALA A 111 -33.10 -10.29 -4.17
C ALA A 111 -33.87 -9.27 -3.31
N SER A 112 -33.88 -9.45 -1.98
CA SER A 112 -34.59 -8.54 -1.08
C SER A 112 -33.90 -7.19 -0.90
N LEU A 113 -32.59 -7.10 -1.15
CA LEU A 113 -31.81 -5.87 -1.10
C LEU A 113 -31.60 -5.28 -2.51
N SER A 114 -32.21 -5.85 -3.55
CA SER A 114 -32.08 -5.26 -4.88
C SER A 114 -32.70 -3.85 -4.90
N PRO A 115 -32.16 -2.92 -5.70
CA PRO A 115 -32.73 -1.58 -5.83
C PRO A 115 -34.23 -1.62 -6.16
N ASP A 116 -34.66 -2.56 -7.02
CA ASP A 116 -36.06 -2.74 -7.38
C ASP A 116 -36.94 -3.22 -6.23
N ALA A 117 -36.41 -4.04 -5.32
CA ALA A 117 -37.14 -4.53 -4.16
C ALA A 117 -37.33 -3.44 -3.08
N VAL A 118 -36.42 -2.48 -3.00
CA VAL A 118 -36.38 -1.43 -1.97
C VAL A 118 -37.07 -0.13 -2.45
N LYS A 119 -36.99 0.18 -3.75
CA LYS A 119 -37.56 1.40 -4.33
C LYS A 119 -39.06 1.51 -4.07
N GLY A 120 -39.51 2.68 -3.61
CA GLY A 120 -40.91 2.95 -3.29
C GLY A 120 -41.41 2.37 -1.95
N LYS A 121 -40.60 1.55 -1.26
CA LYS A 121 -40.93 1.04 0.09
C LYS A 121 -40.25 1.81 1.22
N VAL A 122 -39.28 2.65 0.88
CA VAL A 122 -38.60 3.57 1.80
C VAL A 122 -38.61 4.98 1.20
N PRO A 123 -38.47 6.04 2.01
CA PRO A 123 -38.37 7.40 1.50
C PRO A 123 -37.22 7.55 0.49
N ASP A 124 -37.40 8.37 -0.54
CA ASP A 124 -36.41 8.52 -1.62
C ASP A 124 -35.02 8.92 -1.11
N ALA A 125 -34.94 9.81 -0.12
CA ALA A 125 -33.66 10.20 0.49
C ALA A 125 -32.92 9.01 1.12
N VAL A 126 -33.65 8.09 1.76
CA VAL A 126 -33.13 6.86 2.35
C VAL A 126 -32.67 5.91 1.25
N PHE A 127 -33.49 5.73 0.21
CA PHE A 127 -33.15 4.87 -0.94
C PHE A 127 -31.90 5.34 -1.67
N GLN A 128 -31.74 6.64 -1.90
CA GLN A 128 -30.55 7.20 -2.54
C GLN A 128 -29.29 7.01 -1.67
N LYS A 129 -29.41 7.18 -0.35
CA LYS A 129 -28.29 6.95 0.57
C LYS A 129 -27.91 5.47 0.66
N TYR A 130 -28.90 4.59 0.65
CA TYR A 130 -28.73 3.14 0.56
C TYR A 130 -27.93 2.74 -0.68
N GLN A 131 -28.34 3.21 -1.87
CA GLN A 131 -27.63 2.93 -3.11
C GLN A 131 -26.18 3.45 -3.09
N ARG A 132 -25.94 4.62 -2.51
CA ARG A 132 -24.57 5.14 -2.35
C ARG A 132 -23.72 4.25 -1.44
N ALA A 133 -24.28 3.72 -0.36
CA ALA A 133 -23.57 2.82 0.54
C ALA A 133 -23.23 1.46 -0.11
N GLU A 134 -24.17 0.85 -0.84
CA GLU A 134 -23.91 -0.39 -1.60
C GLU A 134 -22.82 -0.19 -2.67
N ASN A 135 -22.88 0.92 -3.43
CA ASN A 135 -21.87 1.24 -4.42
C ASN A 135 -20.48 1.49 -3.80
N ALA A 136 -20.42 2.08 -2.59
CA ALA A 136 -19.18 2.24 -1.85
C ALA A 136 -18.56 0.90 -1.45
N GLN A 137 -19.38 -0.08 -1.06
CA GLN A 137 -18.91 -1.45 -0.79
C GLN A 137 -18.37 -2.12 -2.07
N SER A 138 -19.10 -2.05 -3.19
CA SER A 138 -18.65 -2.62 -4.47
C SER A 138 -17.29 -2.06 -4.86
N ASN A 139 -17.12 -0.73 -4.76
CA ASN A 139 -15.84 -0.10 -5.09
C ASN A 139 -14.70 -0.55 -4.15
N ASN A 140 -14.94 -0.69 -2.84
CA ASN A 140 -13.91 -1.21 -1.93
C ASN A 140 -13.50 -2.64 -2.29
N ALA A 141 -14.48 -3.50 -2.63
CA ALA A 141 -14.22 -4.88 -3.02
C ALA A 141 -13.38 -4.95 -4.31
N GLU A 142 -13.66 -4.08 -5.30
CA GLU A 142 -12.89 -3.98 -6.54
C GLU A 142 -11.45 -3.48 -6.32
N GLN A 143 -11.19 -2.69 -5.28
CA GLN A 143 -9.85 -2.19 -4.93
C GLN A 143 -9.03 -3.17 -4.09
N MET A 144 -9.65 -4.22 -3.54
CA MET A 144 -8.96 -5.20 -2.71
C MET A 144 -7.81 -5.92 -3.43
N PRO A 145 -7.93 -6.36 -4.69
CA PRO A 145 -6.80 -6.99 -5.39
C PRO A 145 -5.59 -6.05 -5.52
N LEU A 146 -5.83 -4.76 -5.81
CA LEU A 146 -4.76 -3.78 -5.94
C LEU A 146 -4.02 -3.57 -4.61
N PHE A 147 -4.77 -3.46 -3.50
CA PHE A 147 -4.21 -3.37 -2.17
C PHE A 147 -3.40 -4.62 -1.80
N ALA A 148 -3.97 -5.80 -2.01
CA ALA A 148 -3.33 -7.08 -1.68
C ALA A 148 -2.02 -7.26 -2.45
N VAL A 149 -2.01 -6.94 -3.76
CA VAL A 149 -0.80 -6.97 -4.58
C VAL A 149 0.25 -6.00 -4.05
N ALA A 150 -0.11 -4.76 -3.71
CA ALA A 150 0.83 -3.79 -3.16
C ALA A 150 1.47 -4.26 -1.85
N VAL A 151 0.68 -4.85 -0.94
CA VAL A 151 1.18 -5.41 0.32
C VAL A 151 2.10 -6.60 0.06
N LEU A 152 1.67 -7.56 -0.75
CA LEU A 152 2.45 -8.77 -1.02
C LEU A 152 3.76 -8.46 -1.76
N ALA A 153 3.72 -7.60 -2.78
CA ALA A 153 4.91 -7.17 -3.50
C ALA A 153 5.92 -6.49 -2.56
N SER A 154 5.43 -5.65 -1.65
CA SER A 154 6.28 -5.00 -0.64
C SER A 154 6.92 -5.99 0.31
N ILE A 155 6.15 -6.96 0.82
CA ILE A 155 6.68 -8.03 1.68
C ILE A 155 7.74 -8.84 0.92
N MET A 156 7.48 -9.20 -0.34
CA MET A 156 8.45 -9.93 -1.16
C MET A 156 9.74 -9.14 -1.34
N ALA A 157 9.66 -7.86 -1.67
CA ALA A 157 10.81 -6.98 -1.82
C ALA A 157 11.60 -6.80 -0.51
N GLU A 158 10.91 -6.66 0.63
CA GLU A 158 11.54 -6.63 1.96
C GLU A 158 12.33 -7.91 2.29
N ARG A 159 11.86 -9.07 1.82
CA ARG A 159 12.50 -10.35 2.09
C ARG A 159 13.59 -10.70 1.08
N ALA A 160 13.49 -10.21 -0.14
CA ALA A 160 14.40 -10.54 -1.24
C ALA A 160 15.69 -9.71 -1.24
N THR A 161 15.71 -8.53 -0.59
CA THR A 161 16.89 -7.65 -0.57
C THR A 161 17.40 -7.41 0.85
N ALA A 162 18.72 -7.46 1.03
CA ALA A 162 19.36 -7.12 2.31
C ALA A 162 19.11 -5.66 2.74
N THR A 163 18.74 -4.80 1.78
CA THR A 163 18.32 -3.40 1.98
C THR A 163 16.85 -3.25 2.36
N GLY A 164 16.00 -4.24 2.06
CA GLY A 164 14.55 -4.23 2.26
C GLY A 164 13.81 -3.08 1.55
N LEU A 165 12.48 -3.10 1.58
CA LEU A 165 11.66 -1.94 1.17
C LEU A 165 11.67 -0.80 2.20
N GLY A 166 12.51 -0.95 3.23
CA GLY A 166 12.89 0.02 4.22
C GLY A 166 13.92 -0.61 5.15
N HIS A 167 15.04 0.06 5.37
CA HIS A 167 15.75 0.00 6.65
C HIS A 167 14.87 0.65 7.76
N ALA A 168 13.62 0.19 7.89
CA ALA A 168 12.53 0.76 8.68
C ALA A 168 12.42 0.15 10.09
N VAL A 169 13.51 -0.41 10.61
CA VAL A 169 13.67 -0.65 12.05
C VAL A 169 14.58 0.42 12.69
N ALA A 170 15.29 1.23 11.89
CA ALA A 170 16.23 2.24 12.41
C ALA A 170 16.04 3.67 11.86
N GLY A 171 15.33 3.85 10.73
CA GLY A 171 15.05 5.17 10.16
C GLY A 171 13.55 5.42 10.04
N LYS A 172 13.10 6.61 10.39
CA LYS A 172 11.74 7.15 10.26
C LYS A 172 11.31 7.21 8.79
N ASP A 173 11.09 6.07 8.15
CA ASP A 173 10.63 6.01 6.76
C ASP A 173 9.12 6.27 6.70
N ILE A 174 8.76 7.50 6.34
CA ILE A 174 7.39 7.94 6.14
C ILE A 174 6.73 7.19 4.97
N THR A 175 7.50 6.46 4.15
CA THR A 175 7.01 5.70 2.99
C THR A 175 7.06 4.19 3.18
N GLY A 176 7.28 3.69 4.40
CA GLY A 176 7.32 2.25 4.70
C GLY A 176 5.97 1.55 4.53
N LEU A 177 5.99 0.21 4.47
CA LEU A 177 4.80 -0.63 4.26
C LEU A 177 3.71 -0.39 5.31
N SER A 178 4.05 -0.25 6.59
CA SER A 178 3.08 0.07 7.65
C SER A 178 2.41 1.43 7.45
N THR A 179 3.16 2.42 6.97
CA THR A 179 2.61 3.75 6.67
C THR A 179 1.69 3.70 5.45
N PHE A 180 2.05 2.95 4.41
CA PHE A 180 1.16 2.69 3.28
C PHE A 180 -0.15 2.05 3.72
N VAL A 181 -0.11 1.00 4.55
CA VAL A 181 -1.32 0.35 5.08
C VAL A 181 -2.19 1.36 5.83
N GLY A 182 -1.61 2.12 6.77
CA GLY A 182 -2.35 3.14 7.52
C GLY A 182 -2.97 4.21 6.61
N ALA A 183 -2.19 4.76 5.68
CA ALA A 183 -2.64 5.76 4.73
C ALA A 183 -3.76 5.22 3.82
N TRP A 184 -3.64 3.98 3.35
CA TRP A 184 -4.67 3.31 2.56
C TRP A 184 -6.00 3.25 3.32
N PHE A 185 -6.00 2.77 4.57
CA PHE A 185 -7.23 2.72 5.37
C PHE A 185 -7.85 4.09 5.61
N VAL A 186 -7.04 5.11 5.90
CA VAL A 186 -7.53 6.49 6.08
C VAL A 186 -8.17 7.02 4.80
N VAL A 187 -7.51 6.87 3.66
CA VAL A 187 -8.02 7.34 2.36
C VAL A 187 -9.28 6.59 1.97
N ARG A 188 -9.34 5.27 2.18
CA ARG A 188 -10.53 4.47 1.88
C ARG A 188 -11.68 4.76 2.84
N ALA A 189 -11.42 5.04 4.11
CA ALA A 189 -12.44 5.50 5.05
C ALA A 189 -13.01 6.86 4.64
N ALA A 190 -12.15 7.83 4.31
CA ALA A 190 -12.56 9.13 3.82
C ALA A 190 -13.37 9.02 2.52
N TYR A 191 -12.95 8.17 1.59
CA TYR A 191 -13.69 7.85 0.37
C TYR A 191 -15.08 7.31 0.67
N CYS A 192 -15.23 6.34 1.59
CA CYS A 192 -16.53 5.76 1.94
C CYS A 192 -17.47 6.81 2.56
N VAL A 193 -16.96 7.61 3.50
CA VAL A 193 -17.74 8.67 4.14
C VAL A 193 -18.20 9.70 3.09
N ALA A 194 -17.28 10.15 2.23
CA ALA A 194 -17.58 11.06 1.14
C ALA A 194 -18.63 10.46 0.19
N TYR A 195 -18.49 9.19 -0.21
CA TYR A 195 -19.41 8.51 -1.10
C TYR A 195 -20.84 8.49 -0.55
N VAL A 196 -20.99 8.19 0.73
CA VAL A 196 -22.29 8.05 1.39
C VAL A 196 -22.96 9.40 1.64
N GLN A 197 -22.19 10.40 2.09
CA GLN A 197 -22.73 11.68 2.56
C GLN A 197 -22.91 12.69 1.43
N ILE A 198 -22.05 12.68 0.40
CA ILE A 198 -22.12 13.64 -0.70
C ILE A 198 -23.21 13.21 -1.68
N ALA A 199 -24.29 13.99 -1.74
CA ALA A 199 -25.35 13.84 -2.73
C ALA A 199 -25.17 14.77 -3.93
N ASP A 200 -24.46 15.88 -3.76
CA ASP A 200 -24.32 16.91 -4.79
C ASP A 200 -23.28 16.54 -5.84
N HIS A 201 -23.59 16.85 -7.10
CA HIS A 201 -22.68 16.63 -8.21
C HIS A 201 -21.42 17.51 -8.12
N SER A 202 -21.57 18.76 -7.65
CA SER A 202 -20.48 19.74 -7.57
C SER A 202 -19.38 19.36 -6.58
N THR A 203 -19.67 18.52 -5.57
CA THR A 203 -18.70 18.04 -4.58
C THR A 203 -18.24 16.61 -4.86
N SER A 204 -18.70 16.00 -5.94
CA SER A 204 -18.33 14.62 -6.34
C SER A 204 -16.84 14.47 -6.66
N PHE A 205 -16.12 15.55 -6.97
CA PHE A 205 -14.67 15.53 -7.19
C PHE A 205 -13.90 15.06 -5.95
N VAL A 206 -14.43 15.26 -4.74
CA VAL A 206 -13.80 14.79 -3.49
C VAL A 206 -13.68 13.27 -3.49
N ARG A 207 -14.73 12.58 -3.95
CA ARG A 207 -14.74 11.12 -4.10
C ARG A 207 -13.71 10.67 -5.14
N SER A 208 -13.68 11.32 -6.29
CA SER A 208 -12.73 11.00 -7.36
C SER A 208 -11.28 11.27 -6.94
N GLY A 209 -11.04 12.35 -6.21
CA GLY A 209 -9.73 12.68 -5.65
C GLY A 209 -9.28 11.64 -4.62
N ALA A 210 -10.12 11.27 -3.66
CA ALA A 210 -9.79 10.23 -2.68
C ALA A 210 -9.55 8.87 -3.35
N TYR A 211 -10.32 8.53 -4.39
CA TYR A 211 -10.07 7.34 -5.22
C TYR A 211 -8.69 7.41 -5.89
N ALA A 212 -8.38 8.50 -6.58
CA ALA A 212 -7.12 8.68 -7.29
C ALA A 212 -5.91 8.64 -6.34
N VAL A 213 -6.02 9.25 -5.15
CA VAL A 213 -4.98 9.19 -4.11
C VAL A 213 -4.77 7.75 -3.63
N GLY A 214 -5.85 7.01 -3.33
CA GLY A 214 -5.74 5.62 -2.91
C GLY A 214 -5.06 4.75 -3.96
N THR A 215 -5.53 4.80 -5.20
CA THR A 215 -4.94 4.09 -6.33
C THR A 215 -3.49 4.49 -6.57
N GLY A 216 -3.18 5.78 -6.50
CA GLY A 216 -1.83 6.31 -6.63
C GLY A 216 -0.88 5.80 -5.55
N LEU A 217 -1.34 5.71 -4.29
CA LEU A 217 -0.55 5.12 -3.20
C LEU A 217 -0.21 3.65 -3.49
N ALA A 218 -1.16 2.84 -3.96
CA ALA A 218 -0.88 1.44 -4.27
C ALA A 218 0.07 1.30 -5.47
N PHE A 219 -0.12 2.07 -6.54
CA PHE A 219 0.80 2.04 -7.68
C PHE A 219 2.20 2.51 -7.29
N TYR A 220 2.31 3.55 -6.48
CA TYR A 220 3.60 4.00 -5.97
C TYR A 220 4.28 2.91 -5.13
N GLN A 221 3.52 2.22 -4.27
CA GLN A 221 4.03 1.14 -3.45
C GLN A 221 4.50 -0.06 -4.29
N ILE A 222 3.73 -0.44 -5.31
CA ILE A 222 4.11 -1.49 -6.27
C ILE A 222 5.37 -1.08 -7.06
N TYR A 223 5.43 0.16 -7.53
CA TYR A 223 6.60 0.71 -8.22
C TYR A 223 7.85 0.65 -7.34
N LYS A 224 7.74 1.03 -6.07
CA LYS A 224 8.84 0.88 -5.09
C LYS A 224 9.27 -0.58 -4.94
N ALA A 225 8.32 -1.50 -4.84
CA ALA A 225 8.64 -2.93 -4.75
C ALA A 225 9.36 -3.44 -6.00
N ALA A 226 8.89 -3.04 -7.18
CA ALA A 226 9.51 -3.39 -8.45
C ALA A 226 10.94 -2.85 -8.55
N SER A 227 11.19 -1.57 -8.21
CA SER A 227 12.53 -0.98 -8.32
C SER A 227 13.59 -1.64 -7.44
N VAL A 228 13.16 -2.28 -6.34
CA VAL A 228 14.04 -3.03 -5.43
C VAL A 228 14.26 -4.47 -5.90
N LEU A 229 13.27 -5.07 -6.58
CA LEU A 229 13.34 -6.45 -7.07
C LEU A 229 14.10 -6.61 -8.39
N GLY A 230 14.25 -5.53 -9.17
CA GLY A 230 14.91 -5.53 -10.48
C GLY A 230 13.95 -5.85 -11.62
#